data_AF-A0A4P7HJW5-F1
#
_entry.id   AF-A0A4P7HJW5-F1
#
_cell.length_a   1.000
_cell.length_b   1.000
_cell.length_c   1.000
_cell.angle_alpha   90.00
_cell.angle_beta   90.00
_cell.angle_gamma   90.00
#
_symmetry.space_group_name_H-M   'P 1'
#
loop_
_entity.id
_entity.type
_entity.pdbx_description
1 polymer ?
#
loop_
_entity_poly.entity_id
_entity_poly.type
_entity_poly.pdbx_seq_one_letter_code
_entity_poly.pdbx_strand_id
1 'polypeptide(L)'
;MNKDEGHLWIEREVLQEIAGDLGAHLVGCLLHLIADAEDNGEFAYETAITLLAAAPDMNERTAQKDVSRLVKAGWLVEKGGQLAIEGYGSIFIQDRRQAPPA
;
A
#
# COMPACT_ATOMS: atom_id res chain seq x y z
N MET A 1 13.82 18.84 2.93
CA MET A 1 13.54 17.39 2.87
C MET A 1 13.50 17.05 1.40
N ASN A 2 14.57 16.44 0.86
CA ASN A 2 14.49 15.88 -0.49
C ASN A 2 13.41 14.82 -0.43
N LYS A 3 12.30 15.03 -1.15
CA LYS A 3 11.40 13.92 -1.43
C LYS A 3 12.23 12.98 -2.27
N ASP A 4 12.60 11.82 -1.73
CA ASP A 4 13.10 10.73 -2.55
C ASP A 4 12.09 10.55 -3.69
N GLU A 5 12.54 10.85 -4.91
CA GLU A 5 11.72 10.81 -6.12
C GLU A 5 11.45 9.35 -6.48
N GLY A 6 10.59 8.70 -5.71
CA GLY A 6 10.08 7.37 -6.00
C GLY A 6 8.92 7.46 -6.99
N HIS A 7 8.90 6.56 -7.97
CA HIS A 7 7.77 6.39 -8.87
C HIS A 7 7.07 5.06 -8.57
N LEU A 8 5.75 5.07 -8.56
CA LEU A 8 4.94 3.85 -8.53
C LEU A 8 4.31 3.67 -9.92
N TRP A 9 4.68 2.58 -10.59
CA TRP A 9 4.12 2.20 -11.88
C TRP A 9 3.03 1.16 -11.67
N ILE A 10 1.89 1.39 -12.33
CA ILE A 10 0.71 0.54 -12.31
C ILE A 10 0.12 0.56 -13.70
N GLU A 11 -0.19 -0.61 -14.24
CA GLU A 11 -0.91 -0.71 -15.50
C GLU A 11 -2.29 -0.06 -15.38
N ARG A 12 -2.67 0.73 -16.39
CA ARG A 12 -3.90 1.53 -16.36
C ARG A 12 -5.13 0.65 -16.15
N GLU A 13 -5.19 -0.47 -16.84
CA GLU A 13 -6.30 -1.42 -16.82
C GLU A 13 -6.46 -2.00 -15.41
N VAL A 14 -5.35 -2.30 -14.74
CA VAL A 14 -5.36 -2.79 -13.36
C VAL A 14 -5.82 -1.70 -12.39
N LEU A 15 -5.35 -0.46 -12.56
CA LEU A 15 -5.85 0.66 -11.75
C LEU A 15 -7.36 0.87 -11.91
N GLN A 16 -7.90 0.70 -13.13
CA GLN A 16 -9.33 0.79 -13.39
C GLN A 16 -10.12 -0.36 -12.73
N GLU A 17 -9.59 -1.57 -12.77
CA GLU A 17 -10.17 -2.73 -12.10
C GLU A 17 -10.22 -2.54 -10.58
N ILE A 18 -9.09 -2.18 -9.97
CA ILE A 18 -8.99 -1.89 -8.53
C ILE A 18 -9.99 -0.79 -8.14
N ALA A 19 -10.08 0.28 -8.93
CA ALA A 19 -11.00 1.38 -8.64
C ALA A 19 -12.47 0.96 -8.73
N GLY A 20 -12.82 0.06 -9.64
CA GLY A 20 -14.16 -0.51 -9.77
C GLY A 20 -14.55 -1.41 -8.60
N ASP A 21 -13.59 -2.17 -8.07
CA ASP A 21 -13.80 -3.12 -6.96
C ASP A 21 -13.82 -2.42 -5.58
N LEU A 22 -12.82 -1.57 -5.31
CA LEU A 22 -12.56 -1.02 -3.98
C LEU A 22 -13.22 0.34 -3.71
N GLY A 23 -13.44 1.12 -4.77
CA GLY A 23 -13.77 2.54 -4.68
C GLY A 23 -12.57 3.42 -4.27
N ALA A 24 -12.66 4.72 -4.57
CA ALA A 24 -11.52 5.65 -4.52
C ALA A 24 -10.79 5.72 -3.17
N HIS A 25 -11.52 5.62 -2.05
CA HIS A 25 -10.92 5.66 -0.70
C HIS A 25 -9.95 4.51 -0.47
N LEU A 26 -10.42 3.28 -0.70
CA LEU A 26 -9.61 2.08 -0.48
C LEU A 26 -8.47 1.96 -1.50
N VAL A 27 -8.66 2.44 -2.73
CA VAL A 27 -7.55 2.61 -3.69
C VAL A 27 -6.48 3.52 -3.09
N GLY A 28 -6.86 4.67 -2.53
CA GLY A 28 -5.94 5.59 -1.88
C GLY A 28 -5.17 4.95 -0.73
N CYS A 29 -5.87 4.20 0.14
CA CYS A 29 -5.23 3.43 1.21
C CYS A 29 -4.21 2.40 0.67
N LEU A 30 -4.59 1.63 -0.35
CA LEU A 30 -3.73 0.61 -0.96
C LEU A 30 -2.46 1.24 -1.56
N LEU A 31 -2.61 2.32 -2.32
CA LEU A 31 -1.47 3.04 -2.92
C LEU A 31 -0.53 3.62 -1.85
N HIS A 32 -1.08 4.10 -0.74
CA HIS A 32 -0.27 4.58 0.38
C HIS A 32 0.56 3.43 0.99
N LEU A 33 -0.06 2.27 1.23
CA LEU A 33 0.66 1.10 1.76
C LEU A 33 1.72 0.57 0.79
N ILE A 34 1.43 0.56 -0.52
CA ILE A 34 2.41 0.14 -1.55
C ILE A 34 3.65 1.02 -1.53
N ALA A 35 3.48 2.34 -1.34
CA ALA A 35 4.60 3.28 -1.33
C ALA A 35 5.59 3.02 -0.18
N ASP A 36 5.11 2.49 0.94
CA ASP A 36 5.88 2.27 2.16
C ASP A 36 6.21 0.80 2.45
N ALA A 37 5.82 -0.14 1.57
CA ALA A 37 6.11 -1.56 1.72
C ALA A 37 7.62 -1.86 1.68
N GLU A 38 8.10 -2.95 2.25
CA GLU A 38 9.48 -3.37 2.03
C GLU A 38 9.72 -3.76 0.56
N ASP A 39 10.97 -3.94 0.12
CA ASP A 39 11.29 -4.24 -1.28
C ASP A 39 10.69 -5.58 -1.78
N ASN A 40 10.25 -6.44 -0.85
CA ASN A 40 9.53 -7.68 -1.12
C ASN A 40 8.00 -7.52 -1.14
N GLY A 41 7.47 -6.30 -0.95
CA GLY A 41 6.04 -6.02 -0.92
C GLY A 41 5.34 -6.38 0.40
N GLU A 42 6.11 -6.63 1.46
CA GLU A 42 5.59 -7.02 2.77
C GLU A 42 5.77 -5.90 3.80
N PHE A 43 4.94 -5.92 4.85
CA PHE A 43 5.06 -5.02 6.01
C PHE A 43 4.36 -5.61 7.23
N ALA A 44 4.73 -5.15 8.43
CA ALA A 44 4.04 -5.55 9.65
C ALA A 44 2.61 -4.99 9.70
N TYR A 45 1.66 -5.75 10.25
CA TYR A 45 0.27 -5.32 10.37
C TYR A 45 0.13 -3.97 11.09
N GLU A 46 0.80 -3.82 12.23
CA GLU A 46 0.79 -2.59 13.02
C GLU A 46 1.36 -1.38 12.27
N THR A 47 2.35 -1.60 11.40
CA THR A 47 2.89 -0.56 10.52
C THR A 47 1.82 -0.08 9.55
N ALA A 48 1.04 -0.99 8.96
CA ALA A 48 -0.05 -0.63 8.05
C ALA A 48 -1.10 0.25 8.73
N ILE A 49 -1.48 -0.11 9.97
CA ILE A 49 -2.43 0.67 10.77
C ILE A 49 -1.87 2.07 11.04
N THR A 50 -0.61 2.13 11.47
CA THR A 50 0.07 3.40 11.79
C THR A 50 0.15 4.33 10.58
N LEU A 51 0.54 3.79 9.41
CA LEU A 51 0.64 4.55 8.16
C LEU A 51 -0.72 5.13 7.75
N LEU A 52 -1.76 4.30 7.70
CA LEU A 52 -3.08 4.77 7.33
C LEU A 52 -3.65 5.75 8.36
N ALA A 53 -3.44 5.51 9.66
CA ALA A 53 -3.93 6.40 10.71
C ALA A 53 -3.25 7.79 10.71
N ALA A 54 -2.07 7.91 10.09
CA ALA A 54 -1.38 9.20 9.93
C ALA A 54 -1.97 10.06 8.78
N ALA A 55 -2.82 9.49 7.93
CA ALA A 55 -3.48 10.24 6.87
C ALA A 55 -4.52 11.24 7.44
N PRO A 56 -4.74 12.38 6.77
CA PRO A 56 -5.81 13.30 7.15
C PRO A 56 -7.16 12.58 7.25
N ASP A 57 -7.95 12.92 8.27
CA ASP A 57 -9.27 12.35 8.55
C ASP A 57 -9.30 10.84 8.86
N MET A 58 -8.15 10.23 9.08
CA MET A 58 -8.03 8.84 9.55
C MET A 58 -7.68 8.76 11.04
N ASN A 59 -8.03 7.64 11.65
CA ASN A 59 -7.58 7.24 12.98
C ASN A 59 -7.34 5.73 12.99
N GLU A 60 -6.79 5.22 14.10
CA GLU A 60 -6.45 3.79 14.23
C GLU A 60 -7.64 2.87 13.94
N ARG A 61 -8.84 3.21 14.43
CA ARG A 61 -10.05 2.40 14.22
C ARG A 61 -10.47 2.37 12.75
N THR A 62 -10.41 3.49 12.05
CA THR A 62 -10.75 3.51 10.61
C THR A 62 -9.67 2.82 9.79
N ALA A 63 -8.39 3.00 10.13
CA ALA A 63 -7.27 2.30 9.53
C ALA A 63 -7.41 0.76 9.65
N GLN A 64 -7.70 0.24 10.85
CA GLN A 64 -7.95 -1.19 11.07
C GLN A 64 -9.10 -1.72 10.20
N LYS A 65 -10.19 -0.95 10.11
CA LYS A 65 -11.33 -1.31 9.27
C LYS A 65 -10.95 -1.37 7.80
N ASP A 66 -10.19 -0.40 7.30
CA ASP A 66 -9.82 -0.33 5.88
C ASP A 66 -8.77 -1.37 5.51
N VAL A 67 -7.79 -1.67 6.38
CA VAL A 67 -6.89 -2.83 6.21
C VAL A 67 -7.69 -4.13 6.12
N SER A 68 -8.63 -4.36 7.04
CA SER A 68 -9.49 -5.56 6.99
C SER A 68 -10.30 -5.65 5.69
N ARG A 69 -10.76 -4.52 5.15
CA ARG A 69 -11.47 -4.47 3.86
C ARG A 69 -10.54 -4.81 2.69
N LEU A 70 -9.30 -4.33 2.70
CA LEU A 70 -8.29 -4.65 1.68
C LEU A 70 -7.90 -6.13 1.73
N VAL A 71 -7.76 -6.71 2.93
CA VAL A 71 -7.55 -8.16 3.11
C VAL A 71 -8.73 -8.96 2.55
N LYS A 72 -9.97 -8.57 2.90
CA LYS A 72 -11.16 -9.25 2.41
C LYS A 72 -11.32 -9.17 0.89
N ALA A 73 -10.87 -8.08 0.28
CA ALA A 73 -10.88 -7.90 -1.17
C ALA A 73 -9.71 -8.61 -1.88
N GLY A 74 -8.78 -9.22 -1.14
CA GLY A 74 -7.68 -10.00 -1.69
C GLY A 74 -6.46 -9.19 -2.14
N TRP A 75 -6.44 -7.88 -1.87
CA TRP A 75 -5.31 -7.01 -2.22
C TRP A 75 -4.19 -7.02 -1.17
N LEU A 76 -4.52 -7.45 0.05
CA LEU A 76 -3.57 -7.75 1.11
C LEU A 76 -3.75 -9.19 1.59
N VAL A 77 -2.63 -9.87 1.84
CA VAL A 77 -2.61 -11.25 2.34
C VAL A 77 -1.95 -11.29 3.70
N GLU A 78 -2.62 -11.86 4.69
CA GLU A 78 -2.07 -12.06 6.03
C GLU A 78 -1.08 -13.25 6.05
N LYS A 79 0.12 -13.01 6.57
CA LYS A 79 1.17 -14.02 6.77
C LYS A 79 1.82 -13.86 8.14
N GLY A 80 1.41 -14.68 9.11
CA GLY A 80 2.13 -14.78 10.39
C GLY A 80 2.32 -13.46 11.16
N GLY A 81 1.37 -12.52 11.08
CA GLY A 81 1.45 -11.18 11.69
C GLY A 81 1.96 -10.06 10.77
N GLN A 82 2.34 -10.41 9.54
CA GLN A 82 2.64 -9.48 8.46
C GLN A 82 1.51 -9.45 7.42
N LEU A 83 1.55 -8.43 6.58
CA LEU A 83 0.74 -8.27 5.40
C LEU A 83 1.65 -8.27 4.18
N ALA A 84 1.20 -8.91 3.10
CA ALA A 84 1.83 -8.86 1.79
C ALA A 84 0.86 -8.24 0.78
N ILE A 85 1.36 -7.40 -0.11
CA ILE A 85 0.56 -6.84 -1.22
C ILE A 85 0.48 -7.88 -2.34
N GLU A 86 -0.74 -8.21 -2.75
CA GLU A 86 -0.95 -9.10 -3.89
C GLU A 86 -0.48 -8.41 -5.18
N GLY A 87 0.32 -9.10 -5.99
CA GLY A 87 0.86 -8.56 -7.23
C GLY A 87 2.00 -7.54 -7.09
N TYR A 88 2.63 -7.41 -5.91
CA TYR A 88 3.82 -6.58 -5.76
C TYR A 88 4.97 -7.09 -6.64
N GLY A 89 5.66 -6.18 -7.33
CA GLY A 89 6.75 -6.48 -8.26
C GLY A 89 6.31 -6.96 -9.64
N SER A 90 5.02 -7.22 -9.87
CA SER A 90 4.46 -7.61 -11.17
C SER A 90 3.38 -6.66 -11.67
N ILE A 91 2.45 -6.27 -10.79
CA ILE A 91 1.40 -5.28 -11.03
C ILE A 91 1.84 -3.90 -10.53
N PHE A 92 2.40 -3.87 -9.34
CA PHE A 92 2.90 -2.67 -8.69
C PHE A 92 4.42 -2.67 -8.73
N ILE A 93 5.01 -1.78 -9.52
CA ILE A 93 6.46 -1.65 -9.63
C ILE A 93 6.87 -0.33 -9.01
N GLN A 94 7.58 -0.42 -7.88
CA GLN A 94 8.10 0.75 -7.20
C GLN A 94 9.57 0.98 -7.62
N ASP A 95 9.84 2.11 -8.25
CA ASP A 95 11.19 2.58 -8.52
C ASP A 95 11.63 3.49 -7.37
N ARG A 96 12.49 2.98 -6.51
CA ARG A 96 13.13 3.75 -5.42
C ARG A 96 14.52 4.16 -5.88
N ARG A 97 14.69 5.43 -6.27
CA ARG A 97 16.04 5.98 -6.42
C ARG A 97 16.68 6.06 -5.04
N GLN A 98 17.50 5.08 -4.68
CA GLN A 98 18.34 5.18 -3.49
C GLN A 98 19.33 6.34 -3.72
N ALA A 99 19.37 7.31 -2.81
CA ALA A 99 20.43 8.30 -2.81
C ALA A 99 21.79 7.56 -2.77
N PRO A 100 22.81 8.01 -3.52
CA PRO A 100 24.14 7.40 -3.43
C PRO A 100 24.59 7.41 -1.96
N PRO A 101 25.27 6.34 -1.47
CA PRO A 101 25.84 6.37 -0.14
C PRO A 101 26.78 7.57 -0.03
N ALA A 102 26.61 8.33 1.06
CA ALA A 102 27.37 9.54 1.38
C ALA A 102 28.86 9.25 1.62
#